data_AF-A0A7C3NYI3-F1
#
_entry.id   AF-A0A7C3NYI3-F1
#
_cell.length_a   1.000
_cell.length_b   1.000
_cell.length_c   1.000
_cell.angle_alpha   90.00
_cell.angle_beta   90.00
_cell.angle_gamma   90.00
#
_symmetry.space_group_name_H-M   'P 1'
#
loop_
_entity.id
_entity.type
_entity.pdbx_description
1 polymer ?
#
loop_
_entity_poly.entity_id
_entity_poly.type
_entity_poly.pdbx_seq_one_letter_code
_entity_poly.pdbx_strand_id
1 'polypeptide(L)'
;MPGMTYNSSAYHSMPAPSSEHLRLHLEHGLRAQREGRLESAREAYLRALAAAPDHPEALNLLGTIWLQLGEPGRAVDCLERAARKLRHHPGVLGNLAQAYFALGRYGHAGEA
;
A
#
# COMPACT_ATOMS: atom_id res chain seq x y z
N MET A 1 7.69 -20.25 -51.41
CA MET A 1 8.51 -19.66 -50.34
C MET A 1 7.59 -19.31 -49.15
N PRO A 2 7.39 -20.20 -48.16
CA PRO A 2 6.74 -19.84 -46.90
C PRO A 2 7.75 -19.86 -45.74
N GLY A 3 7.87 -18.76 -45.02
CA GLY A 3 8.81 -18.62 -43.91
C GLY A 3 8.38 -17.56 -42.91
N MET A 4 7.09 -17.50 -42.57
CA MET A 4 6.63 -16.81 -41.37
C MET A 4 6.82 -17.73 -40.18
N THR A 5 8.03 -17.79 -39.64
CA THR A 5 8.26 -18.30 -38.30
C THR A 5 7.83 -17.21 -37.32
N TYR A 6 6.54 -17.17 -36.99
CA TYR A 6 6.05 -16.45 -35.82
C TYR A 6 6.50 -17.25 -34.60
N ASN A 7 7.71 -16.95 -34.12
CA ASN A 7 8.28 -17.65 -32.98
C ASN A 7 7.44 -17.36 -31.73
N SER A 8 6.75 -18.40 -31.27
CA SER A 8 6.10 -18.52 -29.97
C SER A 8 7.14 -18.40 -28.84
N SER A 9 7.50 -17.19 -28.44
CA SER A 9 8.39 -16.95 -27.29
C SER A 9 8.25 -15.51 -26.76
N ALA A 10 7.05 -15.10 -26.34
CA ALA A 10 6.90 -13.88 -25.52
C ALA A 10 5.53 -13.73 -24.84
N TYR A 11 4.72 -14.78 -24.67
CA TYR A 11 3.62 -14.73 -23.69
C TYR A 11 4.18 -14.94 -22.28
N HIS A 12 5.22 -14.18 -21.91
CA HIS A 12 5.66 -14.08 -20.53
C HIS A 12 4.65 -13.17 -19.83
N SER A 13 3.62 -13.79 -19.25
CA SER A 13 2.68 -13.24 -18.28
C SER A 13 2.60 -11.70 -18.30
N MET A 14 1.81 -11.14 -19.21
CA MET A 14 1.32 -9.78 -18.98
C MET A 14 0.63 -9.79 -17.61
N PRO A 15 1.14 -9.09 -16.59
CA PRO A 15 0.35 -8.92 -15.38
C PRO A 15 -0.93 -8.22 -15.80
N ALA A 16 -2.08 -8.69 -15.30
CA ALA A 16 -3.39 -8.11 -15.62
C ALA A 16 -3.30 -6.57 -15.61
N PRO A 17 -3.95 -5.85 -16.54
CA PRO A 17 -3.78 -4.39 -16.71
C PRO A 17 -4.05 -3.59 -15.42
N SER A 18 -4.75 -4.18 -14.45
CA SER A 18 -4.94 -3.69 -13.08
C SER A 18 -3.64 -3.47 -12.30
N SER A 19 -2.63 -4.31 -12.54
CA SER A 19 -1.36 -4.33 -11.81
C SER A 19 -0.39 -3.23 -12.25
N GLU A 20 -0.48 -2.77 -13.49
CA GLU A 20 0.38 -1.69 -14.00
C GLU A 20 0.00 -0.34 -13.38
N HIS A 21 -1.30 -0.02 -13.36
CA HIS A 21 -1.81 1.17 -12.66
C HIS A 21 -1.50 1.14 -11.17
N LEU A 22 -1.65 -0.01 -10.51
CA LEU A 22 -1.24 -0.22 -9.12
C LEU A 22 0.23 0.13 -8.92
N ARG A 23 1.12 -0.43 -9.74
CA ARG A 23 2.57 -0.19 -9.67
C ARG A 23 2.92 1.29 -9.84
N LEU A 24 2.38 1.93 -10.88
CA LEU A 24 2.62 3.34 -11.16
C LEU A 24 2.24 4.22 -9.95
N HIS A 25 1.07 3.94 -9.36
CA HIS A 25 0.59 4.68 -8.19
C HIS A 25 1.41 4.40 -6.93
N LEU A 26 1.88 3.16 -6.73
CA LEU A 26 2.81 2.82 -5.64
C LEU A 26 4.13 3.57 -5.77
N GLU A 27 4.74 3.57 -6.96
CA GLU A 27 6.00 4.29 -7.22
C GLU A 27 5.84 5.80 -7.04
N HIS A 28 4.72 6.36 -7.51
CA HIS A 28 4.39 7.76 -7.29
C HIS A 28 4.24 8.09 -5.79
N GLY A 29 3.55 7.22 -5.04
CA GLY A 29 3.36 7.37 -3.60
C GLY A 29 4.68 7.30 -2.83
N LEU A 30 5.56 6.37 -3.19
CA LEU A 30 6.89 6.23 -2.59
C LEU A 30 7.75 7.48 -2.84
N ARG A 31 7.72 8.02 -4.06
CA ARG A 31 8.45 9.26 -4.38
C ARG A 31 7.91 10.43 -3.57
N ALA A 32 6.59 10.61 -3.53
CA ALA A 32 5.94 11.66 -2.74
C ALA A 32 6.26 11.54 -1.24
N GLN A 33 6.30 10.31 -0.69
CA GLN A 33 6.68 10.05 0.69
C GLN A 33 8.12 10.49 0.97
N ARG A 34 9.06 10.18 0.07
CA ARG A 34 10.48 10.59 0.20
C ARG A 34 10.66 12.10 0.11
N GLU A 35 9.77 12.78 -0.60
CA GLU A 35 9.73 14.24 -0.68
C GLU A 35 9.00 14.90 0.50
N GLY A 36 8.52 14.11 1.49
CA GLY A 36 7.77 14.61 2.63
C GLY A 36 6.32 15.02 2.30
N ARG A 37 5.86 14.78 1.08
CA ARG A 37 4.49 15.08 0.62
C ARG A 37 3.53 13.96 1.00
N LEU A 38 3.27 13.83 2.31
CA LEU A 38 2.47 12.75 2.88
C LEU A 38 1.04 12.69 2.32
N GLU A 39 0.40 13.84 2.08
CA GLU A 39 -0.95 13.88 1.51
C GLU A 39 -0.99 13.37 0.06
N SER A 40 -0.04 13.79 -0.78
CA SER A 40 0.07 13.29 -2.15
C SER A 40 0.42 11.80 -2.18
N ALA A 41 1.24 11.32 -1.24
CA ALA A 41 1.55 9.90 -1.10
C ALA A 41 0.30 9.09 -0.75
N ARG A 42 -0.50 9.58 0.22
CA ARG A 42 -1.79 8.99 0.58
C ARG A 42 -2.72 8.89 -0.63
N GLU A 43 -2.89 9.97 -1.38
CA GLU A 43 -3.76 9.96 -2.57
C GLU A 43 -3.29 8.95 -3.62
N ALA A 44 -1.98 8.88 -3.85
CA ALA A 44 -1.41 7.92 -4.78
C ALA A 44 -1.70 6.46 -4.33
N TYR A 45 -1.48 6.14 -3.07
CA TYR A 45 -1.80 4.80 -2.54
C TYR A 45 -3.29 4.48 -2.55
N LEU A 46 -4.16 5.46 -2.32
CA LEU A 46 -5.61 5.29 -2.46
C LEU A 46 -6.02 4.96 -3.91
N ARG A 47 -5.42 5.63 -4.90
CA ARG A 47 -5.64 5.29 -6.32
C ARG A 47 -5.13 3.90 -6.67
N ALA A 48 -4.00 3.50 -6.09
CA ALA A 48 -3.48 2.14 -6.21
C ALA A 48 -4.48 1.11 -5.64
N LEU A 49 -5.05 1.37 -4.46
CA LEU A 49 -6.08 0.52 -3.85
C LEU A 49 -7.42 0.57 -4.59
N ALA A 50 -7.74 1.64 -5.34
CA ALA A 50 -8.92 1.64 -6.19
C ALA A 50 -8.82 0.58 -7.31
N ALA A 51 -7.60 0.33 -7.82
CA ALA A 51 -7.36 -0.74 -8.79
C ALA A 51 -7.26 -2.13 -8.12
N ALA A 52 -6.71 -2.20 -6.91
CA ALA A 52 -6.56 -3.43 -6.14
C ALA A 52 -6.85 -3.22 -4.64
N PRO A 53 -8.13 -3.29 -4.21
CA PRO A 53 -8.56 -2.86 -2.87
C PRO A 53 -8.06 -3.74 -1.72
N ASP A 54 -7.53 -4.91 -2.05
CA ASP A 54 -7.04 -5.90 -1.10
C ASP A 54 -5.52 -6.13 -1.26
N HIS A 55 -4.83 -5.23 -1.95
CA HIS A 55 -3.39 -5.35 -2.17
C HIS A 55 -2.63 -5.05 -0.86
N PRO A 56 -1.93 -6.02 -0.28
CA PRO A 56 -1.44 -5.89 1.09
C PRO A 56 -0.25 -4.94 1.23
N GLU A 57 0.57 -4.79 0.19
CA GLU A 57 1.69 -3.83 0.18
C GLU A 57 1.18 -2.39 0.17
N ALA A 58 0.18 -2.08 -0.66
CA ALA A 58 -0.45 -0.76 -0.72
C ALA A 58 -1.16 -0.42 0.59
N LEU A 59 -1.86 -1.38 1.19
CA LEU A 59 -2.48 -1.22 2.52
C LEU A 59 -1.43 -0.94 3.61
N ASN A 60 -0.29 -1.64 3.57
CA ASN A 60 0.81 -1.42 4.49
C ASN A 60 1.42 -0.01 4.34
N LEU A 61 1.72 0.40 3.11
CA LEU A 61 2.29 1.71 2.81
C LEU A 61 1.32 2.84 3.19
N LEU A 62 0.04 2.69 2.86
CA LEU A 62 -1.00 3.64 3.25
C LEU A 62 -1.12 3.74 4.78
N GLY A 63 -1.05 2.61 5.49
CA GLY A 63 -1.02 2.57 6.95
C GLY A 63 0.16 3.36 7.53
N THR A 64 1.36 3.20 6.99
CA THR A 64 2.53 4.00 7.39
C THR A 64 2.30 5.50 7.15
N ILE A 65 1.71 5.88 6.02
CA ILE A 65 1.39 7.29 5.75
C ILE A 65 0.39 7.85 6.75
N TRP A 66 -0.65 7.09 7.10
CA TRP A 66 -1.61 7.52 8.13
C TRP A 66 -0.97 7.74 9.49
N LEU A 67 0.03 6.94 9.88
CA LEU A 67 0.81 7.19 11.10
C LEU A 67 1.60 8.48 11.02
N GLN A 68 2.23 8.75 9.88
CA GLN A 68 2.99 9.98 9.67
C GLN A 68 2.08 11.22 9.64
N LEU A 69 0.83 11.07 9.20
CA LEU A 69 -0.20 12.11 9.21
C LEU A 69 -0.85 12.31 10.59
N GLY A 70 -0.53 11.48 11.59
CA GLY A 70 -1.13 11.57 12.93
C GLY A 70 -2.53 10.98 13.04
N GLU A 71 -2.93 10.11 12.10
CA GLU A 71 -4.24 9.45 12.03
C GLU A 71 -4.11 7.93 12.30
N PRO A 72 -3.66 7.50 13.50
CA PRO A 72 -3.37 6.09 13.77
C PRO A 72 -4.60 5.20 13.74
N GLY A 73 -5.80 5.72 13.97
CA GLY A 73 -7.04 4.94 13.86
C GLY A 73 -7.26 4.41 12.44
N ARG A 74 -7.02 5.23 11.43
CA ARG A 74 -7.09 4.81 10.01
C ARG A 74 -5.92 3.91 9.63
N ALA A 75 -4.75 4.12 10.23
CA ALA A 75 -3.60 3.27 10.02
C ALA A 75 -3.86 1.83 10.48
N VAL A 76 -4.45 1.65 11.67
CA VAL A 76 -4.80 0.33 12.22
C VAL A 76 -5.72 -0.42 11.26
N ASP A 77 -6.82 0.17 10.78
CA ASP A 77 -7.74 -0.49 9.85
C ASP A 77 -7.02 -1.01 8.58
N CYS A 78 -6.20 -0.16 7.97
CA CYS A 78 -5.43 -0.53 6.77
C CYS A 78 -4.44 -1.67 7.07
N LEU A 79 -3.70 -1.57 8.18
CA LEU A 79 -2.66 -2.51 8.57
C LEU A 79 -3.24 -3.85 9.04
N GLU A 80 -4.42 -3.87 9.67
CA GLU A 80 -5.13 -5.11 10.01
C GLU A 80 -5.58 -5.86 8.75
N ARG A 81 -6.10 -5.13 7.75
CA ARG A 81 -6.45 -5.72 6.46
C ARG A 81 -5.21 -6.27 5.76
N ALA A 82 -4.10 -5.54 5.77
CA ALA A 82 -2.82 -6.04 5.26
C ALA A 82 -2.34 -7.28 6.02
N ALA A 83 -2.42 -7.28 7.35
CA ALA A 83 -1.99 -8.38 8.21
C ALA A 83 -2.84 -9.64 8.01
N ARG A 84 -4.14 -9.51 7.69
CA ARG A 84 -4.98 -10.68 7.35
C ARG A 84 -4.45 -11.44 6.12
N LYS A 85 -3.83 -10.74 5.18
CA LYS A 85 -3.26 -11.31 3.94
C LYS A 85 -1.80 -11.71 4.12
N LEU A 86 -1.02 -10.86 4.79
CA LEU A 86 0.39 -11.02 5.10
C LEU A 86 0.59 -11.38 6.58
N ARG A 87 -0.05 -12.46 7.01
CA ARG A 87 -0.22 -12.86 8.42
C ARG A 87 1.09 -12.99 9.21
N HIS A 88 2.22 -13.15 8.53
CA HIS A 88 3.55 -13.32 9.13
C HIS A 88 4.59 -12.33 8.58
N HIS A 89 4.16 -11.24 7.93
CA HIS A 89 5.10 -10.27 7.37
C HIS A 89 5.57 -9.29 8.47
N PRO A 90 6.86 -9.32 8.84
CA PRO A 90 7.37 -8.56 9.99
C PRO A 90 7.19 -7.05 9.81
N GLY A 91 7.27 -6.54 8.57
CA GLY A 91 7.04 -5.13 8.30
C GLY A 91 5.61 -4.67 8.59
N VAL A 92 4.61 -5.50 8.30
CA VAL A 92 3.19 -5.16 8.55
C VAL A 92 2.90 -5.21 10.04
N LEU A 93 3.39 -6.24 10.74
CA LEU A 93 3.23 -6.38 12.17
C LEU A 93 3.92 -5.26 12.95
N GLY A 94 5.12 -4.84 12.53
CA GLY A 94 5.84 -3.72 13.12
C GLY A 94 5.11 -2.39 12.94
N ASN A 95 4.56 -2.15 11.75
CA ASN A 95 3.74 -0.97 11.48
C ASN A 95 2.43 -1.00 12.27
N LEU A 96 1.77 -2.16 12.36
CA LEU A 96 0.54 -2.34 13.13
C LEU A 96 0.77 -2.10 14.63
N ALA A 97 1.88 -2.61 15.17
CA ALA A 97 2.26 -2.35 16.56
C ALA A 97 2.52 -0.85 16.80
N GLN A 98 3.23 -0.17 15.89
CA GLN A 98 3.39 1.28 15.96
C GLN A 98 2.04 2.02 15.89
N ALA A 99 1.12 1.53 15.07
CA ALA A 99 -0.21 2.10 14.94
C ALA A 99 -1.04 1.98 16.21
N TYR A 100 -1.04 0.79 16.83
CA TYR A 100 -1.69 0.59 18.13
C TYR A 100 -1.03 1.42 19.24
N PHE A 101 0.29 1.51 19.26
CA PHE A 101 1.01 2.32 20.24
C PHE A 101 0.67 3.81 20.09
N ALA A 102 0.65 4.32 18.85
CA ALA A 102 0.22 5.68 18.57
C ALA A 102 -1.25 5.86 18.99
N LEU A 103 -2.16 4.98 18.57
CA LEU A 103 -3.59 5.05 18.92
C LEU A 103 -3.82 5.07 20.43
N GLY A 104 -3.09 4.26 21.22
CA GLY A 104 -3.16 4.30 22.68
C GLY A 104 -2.69 5.62 23.29
N ARG A 105 -1.74 6.32 22.65
CA ARG A 105 -1.33 7.68 23.05
C ARG A 105 -2.39 8.74 22.73
N TYR A 106 -3.14 8.59 21.64
CA TYR A 106 -4.25 9.50 21.28
C TYR A 106 -5.59 9.13 21.94
N GLY A 107 -5.77 7.87 22.36
CA GLY A 107 -6.95 7.42 23.11
C GLY A 107 -7.06 8.12 24.47
N HIS A 108 -5.93 8.48 25.08
CA HIS A 108 -5.90 9.34 26.28
C HIS A 108 -6.14 10.83 25.98
N ALA A 109 -6.23 11.26 24.71
CA ALA A 109 -6.45 12.67 24.35
C ALA A 109 -7.93 13.03 24.17
N GLY A 110 -8.86 12.08 24.35
CA GLY A 110 -10.31 12.28 24.19
C GLY A 110 -11.12 12.34 25.49
N GLU A 111 -10.49 12.16 26.66
CA GLU A 111 -11.16 12.30 27.96
C GLU A 111 -10.52 13.45 28.77
N ALA A 112 -11.00 14.67 28.53
CA ALA A 112 -10.90 15.80 29.45
C ALA A 112 -12.00 16.84 29.14
#